data_AF-A0A3N5IGE6-F1
#
_entry.id   AF-A0A3N5IGE6-F1
#
_cell.length_a   1.000
_cell.length_b   1.000
_cell.length_c   1.000
_cell.angle_alpha   90.00
_cell.angle_beta   90.00
_cell.angle_gamma   90.00
#
_symmetry.space_group_name_H-M   'P 1'
#
loop_
_entity.id
_entity.type
_entity.pdbx_description
1 polymer ?
#
loop_
_entity_poly.entity_id
_entity_poly.type
_entity_poly.pdbx_seq_one_letter_code
_entity_poly.pdbx_strand_id
1 'polypeptide(L)' 'MLWGFLAVLGSVALAFVVGFVNPQEKVNGLWLVVAAACIYGLVFRFYGRWISRRVVELNDQRETPAVRLR' A
#
# COMPACT_ATOMS: atom_id res chain seq x y z
N MET A 1 -2.13 11.87 5.93
CA MET A 1 -0.75 12.34 5.69
C MET A 1 0.25 11.20 5.47
N LEU A 2 0.31 10.16 6.34
CA LEU A 2 1.25 9.02 6.22
C LEU A 2 1.29 8.36 4.82
N TRP A 3 0.14 8.11 4.21
CA TRP A 3 0.04 7.51 2.87
C TRP A 3 0.64 8.36 1.75
N GLY A 4 0.56 9.69 1.89
CA GLY A 4 1.18 10.62 0.94
C GLY A 4 2.71 10.54 0.99
N PHE A 5 3.28 10.49 2.21
CA PHE A 5 4.71 10.27 2.38
C PHE A 5 5.17 8.93 1.81
N LEU A 6 4.39 7.86 1.99
CA LEU A 6 4.70 6.54 1.43
C LEU A 6 4.67 6.55 -0.11
N ALA A 7 3.72 7.27 -0.72
CA ALA A 7 3.65 7.43 -2.16
C ALA A 7 4.86 8.20 -2.72
N VAL A 8 5.27 9.28 -2.05
CA VAL A 8 6.46 10.06 -2.43
C VAL A 8 7.74 9.22 -2.32
N LEU A 9 7.92 8.50 -1.21
CA LEU A 9 9.05 7.57 -1.05
C LEU A 9 9.10 6.49 -2.12
N GLY A 10 7.94 5.90 -2.47
CA GLY A 10 7.84 4.91 -3.53
C GLY A 10 8.19 5.46 -4.90
N SER A 11 7.73 6.67 -5.23
CA SER A 11 8.06 7.34 -6.49
C SER A 11 9.55 7.65 -6.60
N VAL A 12 10.19 8.10 -5.51
CA VAL A 12 11.63 8.35 -5.46
C VAL A 12 12.42 7.05 -5.62
N ALA A 13 12.04 5.98 -4.90
CA ALA A 13 12.68 4.68 -5.03
C ALA A 13 12.58 4.11 -6.46
N LEU A 14 11.43 4.26 -7.12
CA LEU A 14 11.26 3.88 -8.52
C LEU A 14 12.12 4.73 -9.47
N ALA A 15 12.26 6.03 -9.23
CA ALA A 15 13.12 6.91 -10.03
C ALA A 15 14.61 6.48 -9.97
N PHE A 16 15.07 6.00 -8.81
CA PHE A 16 16.40 5.41 -8.65
C PHE A 16 16.53 4.05 -9.35
N VAL A 17 15.52 3.17 -9.28
CA VAL A 17 15.54 1.86 -9.96
C VAL A 17 15.63 2.00 -11.47
N VAL A 18 14.94 2.98 -12.06
CA VAL A 18 14.92 3.23 -13.52
C VAL A 18 16.24 3.88 -14.01
N GLY A 19 17.15 4.24 -13.10
CA GLY A 19 18.44 4.85 -13.47
C GLY A 19 18.32 6.29 -13.93
N PHE A 20 17.21 6.99 -13.60
CA PHE A 20 17.04 8.42 -13.90
C PHE A 20 18.07 9.27 -13.15
N VAL A 21 18.47 8.82 -11.97
CA VAL A 21 19.61 9.34 -11.20
C VAL A 21 20.76 8.34 -11.33
N ASN A 22 21.79 8.70 -12.09
CA ASN A 22 23.01 7.90 -12.33
C ASN A 22 22.82 6.60 -13.15
N PRO A 23 22.59 6.70 -14.47
CA PRO A 23 22.38 5.55 -15.39
C PRO A 23 23.60 4.64 -15.61
N GLN A 24 24.74 4.91 -14.98
CA GLN A 24 25.98 4.16 -15.14
C GLN A 24 26.31 3.25 -13.95
N GLU A 25 25.61 3.37 -12.82
CA GLU A 25 25.79 2.45 -11.68
C GLU A 25 24.91 1.21 -11.84
N LYS A 26 25.44 0.04 -11.46
CA LYS A 26 24.65 -1.20 -11.39
C LYS A 26 23.46 -0.96 -10.47
N VAL A 27 22.25 -1.27 -10.97
CA VAL A 27 21.00 -1.15 -10.20
C VAL A 27 21.17 -1.89 -8.87
N ASN A 28 21.21 -1.12 -7.76
CA ASN A 28 21.39 -1.67 -6.43
C ASN A 28 20.09 -2.33 -5.97
N GLY A 29 20.15 -3.61 -5.58
CA GLY A 29 18.99 -4.40 -5.16
C GLY A 29 18.21 -3.79 -3.98
N LEU A 30 18.86 -2.97 -3.16
CA LEU A 30 18.21 -2.25 -2.06
C LEU A 30 17.06 -1.35 -2.56
N TRP A 31 17.27 -0.60 -3.65
CA TRP A 31 16.23 0.29 -4.19
C TRP A 31 15.03 -0.47 -4.73
N LEU A 32 15.26 -1.67 -5.27
CA LEU A 32 14.22 -2.53 -5.78
C LEU A 32 13.34 -3.08 -4.64
N VAL A 33 13.95 -3.45 -3.51
CA VAL A 33 13.24 -3.85 -2.29
C VAL A 33 12.42 -2.68 -1.73
N VAL A 34 13.00 -1.48 -1.67
CA VAL A 34 12.31 -0.28 -1.16
C VAL A 34 11.12 0.09 -2.06
N ALA A 35 11.29 0.06 -3.39
CA ALA A 35 10.21 0.30 -4.33
C ALA A 35 9.09 -0.73 -4.17
N ALA A 36 9.43 -2.02 -4.07
CA ALA A 36 8.46 -3.10 -3.86
C ALA A 36 7.69 -2.92 -2.53
N ALA A 37 8.37 -2.55 -1.44
CA ALA A 37 7.74 -2.31 -0.15
C ALA A 37 6.75 -1.13 -0.20
N CYS A 38 7.10 -0.05 -0.89
CA CYS A 38 6.19 1.10 -1.06
C CYS A 38 4.95 0.73 -1.88
N ILE A 39 5.12 0.00 -2.98
CA ILE A 39 4.00 -0.51 -3.80
C ILE A 39 3.12 -1.45 -2.98
N TYR A 40 3.71 -2.37 -2.22
CA TYR A 40 2.99 -3.31 -1.37
C TYR A 40 2.10 -2.59 -0.35
N GLY A 41 2.64 -1.55 0.31
CA GLY A 41 1.86 -0.74 1.25
C GLY A 41 0.65 -0.07 0.58
N LEU A 42 0.83 0.53 -0.60
CA LEU A 42 -0.25 1.15 -1.35
C LEU A 42 -1.32 0.13 -1.75
N VAL A 43 -0.91 -1.03 -2.28
CA VAL A 43 -1.84 -2.11 -2.67
C VAL A 43 -2.61 -2.61 -1.45
N PHE A 44 -1.94 -2.85 -0.32
CA PHE A 44 -2.59 -3.31 0.90
C PHE A 44 -3.74 -2.39 1.33
N ARG A 45 -3.56 -1.07 1.22
CA ARG A 45 -4.59 -0.07 1.55
C ARG A 45 -5.83 -0.17 0.67
N PHE A 46 -5.64 -0.17 -0.66
CA PHE A 46 -6.74 -0.16 -1.62
C PHE A 46 -7.41 -1.52 -1.70
N TYR A 47 -6.61 -2.57 -1.75
CA TYR A 47 -7.07 -3.95 -1.85
C TYR A 47 -7.76 -4.42 -0.56
N GLY A 48 -7.22 -4.06 0.61
CA GLY A 48 -7.86 -4.35 1.90
C GLY A 48 -9.25 -3.70 2.01
N ARG A 49 -9.39 -2.45 1.55
CA ARG A 49 -10.69 -1.77 1.51
C ARG A 49 -11.65 -2.39 0.49
N TRP A 50 -11.14 -2.85 -0.66
CA TRP A 50 -11.94 -3.57 -1.64
C TRP A 50 -12.45 -4.91 -1.08
N ILE A 51 -11.57 -5.73 -0.49
CA ILE A 51 -11.92 -6.99 0.18
C ILE A 51 -12.99 -6.75 1.25
N SER A 52 -12.81 -5.77 2.12
CA SER A 52 -13.76 -5.49 3.21
C SER A 52 -15.18 -5.20 2.71
N ARG A 53 -15.30 -4.59 1.52
CA ARG A 53 -16.58 -4.16 0.96
C ARG A 53 -17.22 -5.19 0.04
N ARG A 54 -16.41 -5.93 -0.71
CA ARG A 54 -16.90 -6.80 -1.79
C ARG A 54 -16.86 -8.28 -1.43
N VAL A 55 -15.95 -8.70 -0.57
CA VAL A 55 -15.82 -10.11 -0.16
C VAL A 55 -16.44 -10.32 1.21
N VAL A 56 -16.09 -9.46 2.17
CA VAL A 56 -16.55 -9.60 3.56
C VAL A 56 -17.88 -8.89 3.81
N GLU A 57 -18.27 -7.95 2.93
CA GLU A 57 -19.47 -7.11 3.06
C GLU A 57 -19.65 -6.55 4.49
N LEU A 58 -18.55 -6.07 5.08
CA LEU A 58 -18.56 -5.49 6.42
C LEU A 58 -19.53 -4.31 6.45
N ASN A 59 -20.60 -4.47 7.22
CA ASN A 59 -21.65 -3.49 7.39
C ASN A 59 -21.64 -2.99 8.84
N ASP A 60 -21.06 -1.80 9.05
CA ASP A 60 -21.03 -1.12 10.36
C ASP A 60 -22.43 -0.73 10.87
N GLN A 61 -23.45 -0.72 10.01
CA GLN A 61 -24.83 -0.43 10.40
C GLN A 61 -25.60 -1.67 10.85
N ARG A 62 -24.99 -2.86 10.74
CA ARG A 62 -25.59 -4.10 11.21
C ARG A 62 -25.24 -4.26 12.68
N GLU A 63 -26.20 -3.98 13.56
CA GLU A 63 -26.03 -4.22 14.99
C GLU A 63 -25.64 -5.68 15.23
N THR A 64 -24.58 -5.87 16.02
CA THR A 64 -24.11 -7.20 16.37
C THR A 64 -25.15 -7.89 17.27
N PRO A 65 -25.30 -9.22 17.16
CA PRO A 65 -26.34 -9.95 17.90
C PRO A 65 -26.22 -9.81 19.43
N ALA A 66 -25.04 -9.41 19.94
CA ALA A 66 -24.82 -9.12 21.35
C ALA A 66 -25.68 -7.96 21.90
N VAL A 67 -26.09 -7.01 21.05
CA VAL A 67 -26.96 -5.88 21.45
C VAL A 67 -28.43 -6.26 21.33
N ARG A 68 -28.80 -7.13 20.38
CA ARG A 68 -30.20 -7.48 20.08
C ARG A 68 -30.83 -8.45 21.09
N LEU A 69 -30.02 -9.18 21.87
CA LEU A 69 -30.46 -10.22 22.82
C LEU A 69 -30.53 -9.74 24.29
N ARG A 70 -30.44 -8.43 24.54
CA ARG A 70 -30.54 -7.85 25.89
C ARG A 70 -31.98 -7.54 26.28
#